data_AF-A0A931V739-F1
#
_entry.id   AF-A0A931V739-F1
#
_cell.length_a   1.000
_cell.length_b   1.000
_cell.length_c   1.000
_cell.angle_alpha   90.00
_cell.angle_beta   90.00
_cell.angle_gamma   90.00
#
_symmetry.space_group_name_H-M   'P 1'
#
loop_
_entity.id
_entity.type
_entity.pdbx_description
1 polymer ?
#
loop_
_entity_poly.entity_id
_entity_poly.type
_entity_poly.pdbx_seq_one_letter_code
_entity_poly.pdbx_strand_id
1 'polypeptide(L)'
;MDPARLILVLAIALGGCRGDEVQAASDGAVGIDALGNDAANDAANDAKDDVTTPDTWSDAWPPGAVVASPGCGTRPGPKMVRVETLGDGGVVAFCVDTTEVTNEQYQHFLTWAASAAKPSLPSYCAVNAWPAPVIDLTRRKRPRVDVDWCDAWAYCAWAGKRLCGAIGGGHASYYDWLRGDVSQWSFACGNGAADTKFPYGSAELADACVTKASEPVDVASFDKCRGKTAPFDQIYDMVGNAGEWEDACSAYEGTGPDTRVCKVRGGWTPNTGQTCDDEHESSADFAAGDLSFRCCVDL
;
A
#
# COMPACT_ATOMS: atom_id res chain seq x y z
N MET A 1 27.47 10.28 52.09
CA MET A 1 26.90 8.96 52.42
C MET A 1 26.36 8.41 51.12
N ASP A 2 27.12 7.50 50.50
CA ASP A 2 26.63 6.58 49.47
C ASP A 2 26.37 5.24 50.19
N PRO A 3 25.33 4.46 49.85
CA PRO A 3 25.54 3.42 48.83
C PRO A 3 24.33 3.15 47.91
N ALA A 4 24.56 3.25 46.60
CA ALA A 4 24.62 2.15 45.62
C ALA A 4 23.47 1.09 45.48
N ARG A 5 23.10 0.88 44.21
CA ARG A 5 22.63 -0.34 43.47
C ARG A 5 21.13 -0.68 43.44
N LEU A 6 20.59 -0.86 42.22
CA LEU A 6 20.50 -2.18 41.57
C LEU A 6 20.09 -2.07 40.07
N ILE A 7 21.03 -2.39 39.17
CA ILE A 7 20.75 -2.71 37.76
C ILE A 7 20.72 -4.22 37.67
N LEU A 8 19.63 -4.81 37.16
CA LEU A 8 19.53 -6.24 36.88
C LEU A 8 19.81 -6.48 35.39
N VAL A 9 21.02 -6.93 35.09
CA VAL A 9 21.38 -7.56 33.81
C VAL A 9 21.16 -9.06 33.98
N LEU A 10 20.23 -9.64 33.21
CA LEU A 10 20.08 -11.08 33.13
C LEU A 10 20.94 -11.62 31.98
N ALA A 11 22.12 -12.13 32.32
CA ALA A 11 22.94 -12.96 31.44
C ALA A 11 22.56 -14.43 31.66
N ILE A 12 22.19 -15.13 30.58
CA ILE A 12 22.11 -16.60 30.56
C ILE A 12 23.21 -17.09 29.63
N ALA A 13 24.20 -17.74 30.21
CA ALA A 13 25.14 -18.62 29.53
C ALA A 13 25.28 -19.90 30.36
N LEU A 14 25.28 -21.05 29.70
CA LEU A 14 25.84 -22.37 30.04
C LEU A 14 25.09 -23.40 29.16
N GLY A 15 25.69 -24.28 28.38
CA GLY A 15 27.08 -24.66 28.24
C GLY A 15 27.29 -25.44 26.94
N GLY A 16 28.54 -25.54 26.52
CA GLY A 16 28.94 -26.28 25.34
C GLY A 16 29.20 -27.77 25.63
N CYS A 17 29.16 -28.55 24.55
CA CYS A 17 29.98 -29.75 24.38
C CYS A 17 30.61 -29.69 22.97
N ARG A 18 31.94 -29.88 22.94
CA ARG A 18 32.78 -30.22 21.77
C ARG A 18 32.22 -31.46 21.07
N GLY A 19 32.39 -31.77 19.80
CA GLY A 19 33.40 -31.47 18.77
C GLY A 19 33.59 -32.78 18.00
N ASP A 20 33.70 -32.73 16.66
CA ASP A 20 34.54 -33.61 15.83
C ASP A 20 34.33 -33.30 14.34
N GLU A 21 35.43 -32.93 13.67
CA GLU A 21 35.61 -32.82 12.22
C GLU A 21 35.92 -34.20 11.62
N VAL A 22 35.36 -34.53 10.45
CA VAL A 22 35.98 -35.40 9.42
C VAL A 22 35.39 -35.00 8.05
N GLN A 23 36.07 -34.18 7.23
CA GLN A 23 37.04 -34.53 6.19
C GLN A 23 36.42 -34.95 4.84
N ALA A 24 36.75 -34.16 3.81
CA ALA A 24 36.44 -34.39 2.41
C ALA A 24 37.20 -35.62 1.84
N ALA A 25 36.57 -36.31 0.90
CA ALA A 25 37.24 -37.24 0.00
C ALA A 25 36.78 -36.96 -1.43
N SER A 26 37.71 -36.44 -2.23
CA SER A 26 37.73 -36.53 -3.68
C SER A 26 38.23 -37.92 -4.10
N ASP A 27 37.87 -38.30 -5.33
CA ASP A 27 38.69 -39.04 -6.31
C ASP A 27 37.89 -40.13 -7.04
N GLY A 28 37.94 -40.11 -8.36
CA GLY A 28 37.44 -41.20 -9.19
C GLY A 28 37.06 -40.84 -10.62
N ALA A 29 37.93 -40.14 -11.35
CA ALA A 29 37.83 -40.06 -12.81
C ALA A 29 38.53 -41.28 -13.45
N VAL A 30 37.86 -42.01 -14.34
CA VAL A 30 38.50 -42.73 -15.46
C VAL A 30 37.48 -42.93 -16.60
N GLY A 31 37.89 -42.64 -17.85
CA GLY A 31 37.31 -43.32 -19.02
C GLY A 31 36.76 -42.47 -20.18
N ILE A 32 37.62 -41.68 -20.81
CA ILE A 32 37.59 -41.26 -22.22
C ILE A 32 37.46 -42.49 -23.17
N ASP A 33 36.59 -42.46 -24.18
CA ASP A 33 36.95 -42.21 -25.60
C ASP A 33 35.75 -42.27 -26.60
N ALA A 34 35.75 -41.28 -27.51
CA ALA A 34 35.23 -41.13 -28.90
C ALA A 34 33.99 -41.92 -29.42
N LEU A 35 33.14 -41.47 -30.36
CA LEU A 35 33.25 -40.72 -31.64
C LEU A 35 31.81 -40.18 -31.92
N GLY A 36 31.53 -38.97 -32.41
CA GLY A 36 31.69 -38.52 -33.81
C GLY A 36 30.31 -38.26 -34.47
N ASN A 37 30.16 -37.06 -35.08
CA ASN A 37 29.12 -36.61 -36.04
C ASN A 37 27.69 -36.34 -35.49
N ASP A 38 26.97 -35.25 -35.82
CA ASP A 38 26.88 -34.49 -37.07
C ASP A 38 26.76 -32.97 -36.85
N ALA A 39 27.40 -32.22 -37.76
CA ALA A 39 27.17 -30.80 -37.99
C ALA A 39 26.13 -30.62 -39.10
N ALA A 40 25.19 -29.68 -38.93
CA ALA A 40 24.72 -28.72 -39.95
C ALA A 40 23.38 -28.09 -39.50
N ASN A 41 23.41 -26.76 -39.26
CA ASN A 41 22.54 -25.80 -39.95
C ASN A 41 22.89 -24.38 -39.49
N ASP A 42 23.69 -23.71 -40.34
CA ASP A 42 23.39 -22.42 -40.98
C ASP A 42 22.65 -21.37 -40.13
N ALA A 43 23.32 -20.31 -39.67
CA ALA A 43 23.73 -19.11 -40.41
C ALA A 43 22.68 -17.96 -40.32
N ALA A 44 23.21 -16.74 -40.21
CA ALA A 44 22.56 -15.41 -40.19
C ALA A 44 22.00 -14.97 -38.81
N ASN A 45 22.37 -13.83 -38.20
CA ASN A 45 23.13 -12.65 -38.64
C ASN A 45 23.78 -11.95 -37.44
N ASP A 46 25.02 -11.53 -37.64
CA ASP A 46 25.67 -10.42 -36.95
C ASP A 46 25.09 -9.10 -37.50
N ALA A 47 24.54 -8.27 -36.60
CA ALA A 47 24.38 -6.84 -36.83
C ALA A 47 24.55 -6.14 -35.48
N LYS A 48 25.65 -5.40 -35.37
CA LYS A 48 26.03 -4.55 -34.26
C LYS A 48 25.13 -3.30 -34.12
N ASP A 49 25.18 -2.80 -32.88
CA ASP A 49 25.13 -1.40 -32.46
C ASP A 49 23.77 -0.70 -32.23
N ASP A 50 23.62 -0.36 -30.94
CA ASP A 50 23.28 0.95 -30.40
C ASP A 50 21.79 1.29 -30.11
N VAL A 51 21.63 1.97 -28.98
CA VAL A 51 20.46 2.73 -28.47
C VAL A 51 19.47 2.01 -27.52
N THR A 52 19.56 2.45 -26.25
CA THR A 52 18.55 2.48 -25.17
C THR A 52 17.90 1.17 -24.72
N THR A 53 18.23 0.74 -23.49
CA THR A 53 17.29 -0.06 -22.69
C THR A 53 16.49 0.88 -21.79
N PRO A 54 15.21 1.17 -22.07
CA PRO A 54 14.27 1.49 -21.00
C PRO A 54 14.13 0.24 -20.14
N ASP A 55 14.19 0.40 -18.82
CA ASP A 55 13.96 -0.66 -17.84
C ASP A 55 12.58 -1.30 -18.08
N THR A 56 12.55 -2.47 -18.72
CA THR A 56 11.34 -3.27 -18.86
C THR A 56 11.14 -4.06 -17.58
N TRP A 57 10.45 -3.45 -16.61
CA TRP A 57 9.69 -4.22 -15.63
C TRP A 57 8.64 -5.00 -16.43
N SER A 58 8.69 -6.34 -16.39
CA SER A 58 7.88 -7.20 -17.25
C SER A 58 6.36 -6.95 -17.06
N ASP A 59 5.73 -6.47 -18.14
CA ASP A 59 4.36 -5.95 -18.24
C ASP A 59 3.22 -7.00 -18.23
N ALA A 60 3.32 -8.07 -17.43
CA ALA A 60 2.23 -9.03 -17.31
C ALA A 60 1.76 -9.16 -15.85
N TRP A 61 0.85 -8.28 -15.45
CA TRP A 61 0.10 -8.46 -14.21
C TRP A 61 -0.80 -9.69 -14.30
N PRO A 62 -1.05 -10.40 -13.18
CA PRO A 62 -1.90 -11.58 -13.19
C PRO A 62 -3.31 -11.22 -13.72
N PRO A 63 -3.90 -12.03 -14.62
CA PRO A 63 -5.24 -11.82 -15.13
C PRO A 63 -6.25 -11.66 -13.98
N GLY A 64 -7.04 -10.59 -14.01
CA GLY A 64 -8.05 -10.28 -12.98
C GLY A 64 -7.61 -9.27 -11.91
N ALA A 65 -6.32 -8.97 -11.79
CA ALA A 65 -5.85 -7.92 -10.89
C ALA A 65 -6.14 -6.51 -11.43
N VAL A 66 -6.32 -6.37 -12.75
CA VAL A 66 -6.18 -5.12 -13.51
C VAL A 66 -7.53 -4.56 -13.92
N VAL A 67 -7.74 -3.25 -13.73
CA VAL A 67 -9.00 -2.58 -14.12
C VAL A 67 -8.70 -1.31 -14.92
N ALA A 68 -9.31 -1.19 -16.10
CA ALA A 68 -9.21 0.00 -16.94
C ALA A 68 -10.09 1.14 -16.39
N SER A 69 -9.52 2.33 -16.32
CA SER A 69 -10.16 3.52 -15.76
C SER A 69 -9.95 4.72 -16.71
N PRO A 70 -11.02 5.35 -17.24
CA PRO A 70 -10.89 6.48 -18.15
C PRO A 70 -10.04 7.60 -17.53
N GLY A 71 -8.95 7.99 -18.21
CA GLY A 71 -8.01 9.01 -17.71
C GLY A 71 -7.02 8.54 -16.65
N CYS A 72 -7.13 7.31 -16.13
CA CYS A 72 -6.23 6.77 -15.09
C CYS A 72 -5.40 5.56 -15.57
N GLY A 73 -5.70 5.05 -16.76
CA GLY A 73 -5.06 3.87 -17.35
C GLY A 73 -5.60 2.56 -16.79
N THR A 74 -4.87 1.47 -17.05
CA THR A 74 -5.13 0.14 -16.50
C THR A 74 -4.13 -0.08 -15.37
N ARG A 75 -4.60 -0.39 -14.16
CA ARG A 75 -3.77 -0.61 -12.95
C ARG A 75 -4.33 -1.76 -12.10
N PRO A 76 -3.52 -2.48 -11.29
CA PRO A 76 -4.02 -3.47 -10.36
C PRO A 76 -4.83 -2.83 -9.23
N GLY A 77 -5.74 -3.58 -8.64
CA GLY A 77 -6.53 -3.13 -7.48
C GLY A 77 -7.87 -2.51 -7.85
N PRO A 78 -8.43 -1.63 -7.00
CA PRO A 78 -9.71 -0.99 -7.28
C PRO A 78 -9.70 -0.22 -8.61
N LYS A 79 -10.90 -0.06 -9.19
CA LYS A 79 -11.13 0.91 -10.27
C LYS A 79 -10.73 2.28 -9.74
N MET A 80 -10.16 3.12 -10.59
CA MET A 80 -9.84 4.49 -10.23
C MET A 80 -10.82 5.46 -10.87
N VAL A 81 -11.02 6.60 -10.21
CA VAL A 81 -11.73 7.74 -10.77
C VAL A 81 -10.80 8.93 -10.86
N ARG A 82 -10.84 9.62 -12.01
CA ARG A 82 -10.09 10.85 -12.24
C ARG A 82 -10.82 12.03 -11.57
N VAL A 83 -10.07 12.78 -10.79
CA VAL A 83 -10.49 13.97 -10.06
C VAL A 83 -9.62 15.14 -10.51
N GLU A 84 -10.24 16.29 -10.76
CA GLU A 84 -9.56 17.54 -11.10
C GLU A 84 -9.72 18.55 -9.97
N THR A 85 -8.67 19.33 -9.73
CA THR A 85 -8.67 20.43 -8.76
C THR A 85 -7.70 21.53 -9.21
N LEU A 86 -7.58 22.59 -8.42
CA LEU A 86 -6.61 23.65 -8.61
C LEU A 86 -5.40 23.39 -7.71
N GLY A 87 -4.21 23.46 -8.28
CA GLY A 87 -2.94 23.53 -7.57
C GLY A 87 -2.19 24.83 -7.89
N ASP A 88 -0.98 24.98 -7.35
CA ASP A 88 -0.17 26.21 -7.43
C ASP A 88 0.15 26.69 -8.86
N GLY A 89 0.00 25.81 -9.86
CA GLY A 89 0.28 26.08 -11.28
C GLY A 89 -0.93 26.02 -12.22
N GLY A 90 -2.15 25.83 -11.70
CA GLY A 90 -3.37 25.67 -12.49
C GLY A 90 -4.12 24.38 -12.22
N VAL A 91 -4.84 23.86 -13.23
CA VAL A 91 -5.59 22.61 -13.08
C VAL A 91 -4.62 21.45 -12.91
N VAL A 92 -4.76 20.74 -11.80
CA VAL A 92 -4.06 19.48 -11.52
C VAL A 92 -5.09 18.35 -11.45
N ALA A 93 -4.67 17.15 -11.80
CA ALA A 93 -5.54 15.99 -11.74
C ALA A 93 -4.83 14.83 -11.07
N PHE A 94 -5.62 14.00 -10.41
CA PHE A 94 -5.17 12.74 -9.86
C PHE A 94 -6.26 11.70 -10.05
N CYS A 95 -5.88 10.45 -9.92
CA CYS A 95 -6.78 9.34 -9.84
C CYS A 95 -6.74 8.76 -8.44
N VAL A 96 -7.90 8.39 -7.93
CA VAL A 96 -8.06 7.74 -6.61
C VAL A 96 -8.86 6.47 -6.76
N ASP A 97 -8.51 5.45 -6.00
CA ASP A 97 -9.26 4.21 -5.91
C ASP A 97 -10.70 4.46 -5.42
N THR A 98 -11.66 3.83 -6.09
CA THR A 98 -13.10 3.98 -5.81
C THR A 98 -13.54 3.36 -4.48
N THR A 99 -12.71 2.49 -3.90
CA THR A 99 -12.95 1.77 -2.64
C THR A 99 -11.61 1.58 -1.92
N GLU A 100 -11.63 1.07 -0.69
CA GLU A 100 -10.45 0.44 -0.11
C GLU A 100 -9.97 -0.74 -0.99
N VAL A 101 -8.69 -1.09 -0.85
CA VAL A 101 -8.13 -2.30 -1.48
C VAL A 101 -8.78 -3.53 -0.83
N THR A 102 -9.28 -4.48 -1.63
CA THR A 102 -9.92 -5.69 -1.10
C THR A 102 -8.94 -6.83 -0.81
N ASN A 103 -9.36 -7.80 -0.01
CA ASN A 103 -8.61 -9.03 0.23
C ASN A 103 -8.24 -9.79 -1.05
N GLU A 104 -9.16 -9.88 -2.03
CA GLU A 104 -8.89 -10.49 -3.33
C GLU A 104 -7.82 -9.72 -4.11
N GLN A 105 -7.87 -8.39 -4.10
CA GLN A 105 -6.90 -7.54 -4.79
C GLN A 105 -5.51 -7.64 -4.14
N TYR A 106 -5.44 -7.67 -2.82
CA TYR A 106 -4.19 -7.84 -2.08
C TYR A 106 -3.58 -9.23 -2.28
N GLN A 107 -4.38 -10.28 -2.49
CA GLN A 107 -3.88 -11.63 -2.78
C GLN A 107 -3.05 -11.68 -4.07
N HIS A 108 -3.37 -10.86 -5.07
CA HIS A 108 -2.57 -10.77 -6.30
C HIS A 108 -1.18 -10.21 -6.02
N PHE A 109 -1.11 -9.19 -5.16
CA PHE A 109 0.13 -8.60 -4.70
C PHE A 109 0.98 -9.61 -3.90
N LEU A 110 0.38 -10.37 -2.96
CA LEU A 110 1.10 -11.43 -2.24
C LEU A 110 1.65 -12.51 -3.17
N THR A 111 0.88 -12.90 -4.18
CA THR A 111 1.31 -13.90 -5.18
C THR A 111 2.54 -13.41 -5.94
N TRP A 112 2.53 -12.14 -6.36
CA TRP A 112 3.69 -11.52 -6.99
C TRP A 112 4.89 -11.44 -6.03
N ALA A 113 4.68 -10.95 -4.80
CA ALA A 113 5.73 -10.75 -3.81
C ALA A 113 6.43 -12.06 -3.39
N ALA A 114 5.77 -13.21 -3.54
CA ALA A 114 6.35 -14.53 -3.30
C ALA A 114 7.34 -14.98 -4.40
N SER A 115 7.29 -14.37 -5.59
CA SER A 115 8.07 -14.79 -6.77
C SER A 115 9.01 -13.72 -7.33
N ALA A 116 8.86 -12.47 -6.89
CA ALA A 116 9.63 -11.32 -7.36
C ALA A 116 10.59 -10.76 -6.31
N ALA A 117 11.61 -10.03 -6.76
CA ALA A 117 12.38 -9.19 -5.87
C ALA A 117 11.46 -8.14 -5.24
N LYS A 118 11.53 -8.01 -3.92
CA LYS A 118 10.74 -7.03 -3.17
C LYS A 118 11.11 -5.61 -3.63
N PRO A 119 10.15 -4.68 -3.76
CA PRO A 119 10.44 -3.30 -4.11
C PRO A 119 11.33 -2.67 -3.03
N SER A 120 12.14 -1.69 -3.43
CA SER A 120 12.86 -0.85 -2.48
C SER A 120 11.85 -0.06 -1.66
N LEU A 121 11.68 -0.43 -0.39
CA LEU A 121 10.82 0.29 0.53
C LEU A 121 11.50 1.58 1.00
N PRO A 122 10.73 2.60 1.42
CA PRO A 122 11.27 3.74 2.14
C PRO A 122 12.13 3.27 3.33
N SER A 123 13.19 4.00 3.65
CA SER A 123 14.17 3.56 4.67
C SER A 123 13.55 3.32 6.05
N TYR A 124 12.46 4.00 6.38
CA TYR A 124 11.73 3.79 7.64
C TYR A 124 10.87 2.51 7.65
N CYS A 125 10.65 1.89 6.49
CA CYS A 125 10.00 0.58 6.33
C CYS A 125 10.99 -0.61 6.32
N ALA A 126 12.30 -0.35 6.40
CA ALA A 126 13.33 -1.38 6.25
C ALA A 126 13.34 -2.47 7.34
N VAL A 127 12.62 -2.27 8.45
CA VAL A 127 12.56 -3.22 9.57
C VAL A 127 11.27 -4.04 9.62
N ASN A 128 10.30 -3.80 8.73
CA ASN A 128 9.00 -4.48 8.77
C ASN A 128 9.06 -5.83 8.05
N ALA A 129 8.40 -6.84 8.62
CA ALA A 129 8.23 -8.15 8.01
C ALA A 129 7.17 -8.08 6.89
N TRP A 130 7.54 -7.47 5.76
CA TRP A 130 6.64 -7.22 4.64
C TRP A 130 6.66 -8.36 3.59
N PRO A 131 5.52 -8.65 2.91
CA PRO A 131 4.17 -8.17 3.22
C PRO A 131 3.43 -9.02 4.25
N ALA A 132 2.42 -8.46 4.93
CA ALA A 132 1.51 -9.20 5.80
C ALA A 132 0.84 -10.38 5.04
N PRO A 133 1.18 -11.65 5.34
CA PRO A 133 0.96 -12.75 4.39
C PRO A 133 -0.40 -13.46 4.54
N VAL A 134 -1.10 -13.28 5.66
CA VAL A 134 -2.36 -13.98 5.94
C VAL A 134 -3.53 -13.20 5.35
N ILE A 135 -4.37 -13.86 4.53
CA ILE A 135 -5.61 -13.30 3.99
C ILE A 135 -6.76 -14.28 4.25
N ASP A 136 -7.89 -13.79 4.73
CA ASP A 136 -9.15 -14.55 4.73
C ASP A 136 -9.86 -14.40 3.37
N LEU A 137 -9.60 -15.35 2.46
CA LEU A 137 -10.25 -15.39 1.15
C LEU A 137 -11.71 -15.86 1.19
N THR A 138 -12.30 -16.14 2.36
CA THR A 138 -13.77 -16.24 2.48
C THR A 138 -14.43 -14.85 2.45
N ARG A 139 -13.65 -13.79 2.71
CA ARG A 139 -14.06 -12.38 2.78
C ARG A 139 -13.45 -11.55 1.64
N ARG A 140 -13.51 -12.09 0.40
CA ARG A 140 -12.80 -11.58 -0.79
C ARG A 140 -13.00 -10.09 -1.08
N LYS A 141 -14.21 -9.59 -0.85
CA LYS A 141 -14.61 -8.20 -1.18
C LYS A 141 -14.51 -7.23 -0.02
N ARG A 142 -14.12 -7.68 1.17
CA ARG A 142 -13.91 -6.80 2.31
C ARG A 142 -12.58 -6.04 2.18
N PRO A 143 -12.45 -4.86 2.79
CA PRO A 143 -11.19 -4.14 2.87
C PRO A 143 -10.10 -5.08 3.37
N ARG A 144 -8.92 -4.96 2.76
CA ARG A 144 -7.72 -5.55 3.27
C ARG A 144 -7.33 -4.78 4.52
N VAL A 145 -7.51 -5.43 5.67
CA VAL A 145 -7.10 -4.95 6.98
C VAL A 145 -5.89 -5.72 7.49
N ASP A 146 -5.43 -5.46 8.71
CA ASP A 146 -4.20 -6.05 9.26
C ASP A 146 -3.02 -5.81 8.30
N VAL A 147 -2.86 -4.55 7.90
CA VAL A 147 -1.75 -4.04 7.10
C VAL A 147 -1.20 -2.79 7.77
N ASP A 148 0.13 -2.72 7.83
CA ASP A 148 0.81 -1.52 8.26
C ASP A 148 0.95 -0.50 7.10
N TRP A 149 1.50 0.67 7.39
CA TRP A 149 1.66 1.70 6.36
C TRP A 149 2.61 1.24 5.24
N CYS A 150 3.63 0.44 5.58
CA CYS A 150 4.62 -0.05 4.63
C CYS A 150 4.05 -1.14 3.71
N ASP A 151 3.18 -2.01 4.24
CA ASP A 151 2.32 -2.92 3.49
C ASP A 151 1.51 -2.18 2.44
N ALA A 152 0.81 -1.15 2.88
CA ALA A 152 -0.06 -0.31 2.06
C ALA A 152 0.73 0.44 0.96
N TRP A 153 1.85 1.07 1.33
CA TRP A 153 2.73 1.78 0.40
C TRP A 153 3.22 0.87 -0.72
N ALA A 154 3.71 -0.30 -0.35
CA ALA A 154 4.36 -1.19 -1.28
C ALA A 154 3.37 -1.95 -2.16
N TYR A 155 2.14 -2.21 -1.67
CA TYR A 155 1.04 -2.62 -2.53
C TYR A 155 0.77 -1.55 -3.60
N CYS A 156 0.63 -0.29 -3.19
CA CYS A 156 0.35 0.78 -4.14
C CYS A 156 1.48 0.90 -5.15
N ALA A 157 2.75 0.86 -4.72
CA ALA A 157 3.91 0.88 -5.61
C ALA A 157 3.89 -0.29 -6.62
N TRP A 158 3.62 -1.52 -6.17
CA TRP A 158 3.46 -2.68 -7.04
C TRP A 158 2.34 -2.50 -8.06
N ALA A 159 1.23 -1.87 -7.65
CA ALA A 159 0.11 -1.57 -8.52
C ALA A 159 0.39 -0.43 -9.52
N GLY A 160 1.62 0.12 -9.54
CA GLY A 160 1.94 1.32 -10.30
C GLY A 160 1.16 2.54 -9.79
N LYS A 161 0.81 2.57 -8.52
CA LYS A 161 0.12 3.65 -7.82
C LYS A 161 1.03 4.15 -6.70
N ARG A 162 0.50 5.00 -5.83
CA ARG A 162 1.09 5.37 -4.53
C ARG A 162 -0.01 5.47 -3.48
N LEU A 163 0.35 5.52 -2.20
CA LEU A 163 -0.63 5.95 -1.21
C LEU A 163 -1.09 7.38 -1.51
N CYS A 164 -2.36 7.66 -1.24
CA CYS A 164 -2.89 9.00 -1.39
C CYS A 164 -2.15 9.97 -0.47
N GLY A 165 -1.81 11.15 -0.98
CA GLY A 165 -0.96 12.11 -0.29
C GLY A 165 -1.24 13.52 -0.80
N ALA A 166 -0.21 14.26 -1.20
CA ALA A 166 -0.38 15.63 -1.67
C ALA A 166 -1.06 15.70 -3.05
N ILE A 167 -1.91 16.70 -3.22
CA ILE A 167 -2.37 17.22 -4.51
C ILE A 167 -1.14 17.77 -5.25
N GLY A 168 -0.98 17.37 -6.51
CA GLY A 168 0.21 17.69 -7.30
C GLY A 168 1.35 16.67 -7.14
N GLY A 169 1.20 15.68 -6.25
CA GLY A 169 2.11 14.55 -6.15
C GLY A 169 2.89 14.46 -4.85
N GLY A 170 3.29 13.24 -4.48
CA GLY A 170 4.09 12.97 -3.28
C GLY A 170 3.27 12.90 -1.99
N HIS A 171 3.97 13.07 -0.86
CA HIS A 171 3.40 13.02 0.47
C HIS A 171 2.67 14.32 0.81
N ALA A 172 1.54 14.22 1.51
CA ALA A 172 0.92 15.37 2.14
C ALA A 172 1.74 15.79 3.38
N SER A 173 1.73 17.09 3.67
CA SER A 173 2.27 17.60 4.93
C SER A 173 1.56 16.92 6.10
N TYR A 174 2.32 16.50 7.10
CA TYR A 174 1.78 15.87 8.30
C TYR A 174 0.81 16.78 9.05
N TYR A 175 0.95 18.10 8.90
CA TYR A 175 0.15 19.12 9.58
C TYR A 175 -1.01 19.66 8.73
N ASP A 176 -0.96 19.49 7.41
CA ASP A 176 -1.97 20.00 6.47
C ASP A 176 -2.90 18.88 5.95
N TRP A 177 -2.94 17.73 6.61
CA TRP A 177 -3.74 16.57 6.21
C TRP A 177 -5.23 16.90 5.98
N LEU A 178 -5.81 17.81 6.77
CA LEU A 178 -7.24 18.17 6.70
C LEU A 178 -7.57 19.05 5.49
N ARG A 179 -6.56 19.70 4.92
CA ARG A 179 -6.76 20.69 3.86
C ARG A 179 -7.06 20.00 2.54
N GLY A 180 -8.28 20.21 2.02
CA GLY A 180 -8.68 19.69 0.71
C GLY A 180 -7.89 20.29 -0.47
N ASP A 181 -7.20 21.41 -0.30
CA ASP A 181 -6.28 21.95 -1.32
C ASP A 181 -4.87 21.35 -1.23
N VAL A 182 -4.59 20.54 -0.21
CA VAL A 182 -3.29 19.87 0.00
C VAL A 182 -3.42 18.36 -0.08
N SER A 183 -4.36 17.75 0.62
CA SER A 183 -4.54 16.29 0.70
C SER A 183 -5.53 15.79 -0.35
N GLN A 184 -5.09 14.80 -1.14
CA GLN A 184 -5.95 14.07 -2.07
C GLN A 184 -7.07 13.33 -1.35
N TRP A 185 -6.79 12.77 -0.18
CA TRP A 185 -7.76 12.04 0.62
C TRP A 185 -8.87 12.99 1.10
N SER A 186 -8.49 14.12 1.70
CA SER A 186 -9.44 15.14 2.18
C SER A 186 -10.25 15.74 1.03
N PHE A 187 -9.62 16.01 -0.12
CA PHE A 187 -10.33 16.49 -1.30
C PHE A 187 -11.36 15.48 -1.81
N ALA A 188 -10.98 14.19 -1.87
CA ALA A 188 -11.86 13.12 -2.33
C ALA A 188 -13.05 12.91 -1.38
N CYS A 189 -12.81 12.88 -0.06
CA CYS A 189 -13.87 12.73 0.92
C CYS A 189 -14.81 13.95 0.91
N GLY A 190 -14.22 15.14 0.83
CA GLY A 190 -14.93 16.41 0.82
C GLY A 190 -15.65 16.76 -0.49
N ASN A 191 -15.69 15.85 -1.48
CA ASN A 191 -16.23 16.13 -2.82
C ASN A 191 -15.65 17.40 -3.48
N GLY A 192 -14.39 17.70 -3.20
CA GLY A 192 -13.73 18.92 -3.65
C GLY A 192 -14.25 20.22 -3.04
N ALA A 193 -15.06 20.16 -1.98
CA ALA A 193 -15.60 21.31 -1.27
C ALA A 193 -15.18 21.30 0.21
N ALA A 194 -14.76 22.46 0.72
CA ALA A 194 -14.34 22.60 2.11
C ALA A 194 -15.50 22.48 3.13
N ASP A 195 -16.75 22.61 2.69
CA ASP A 195 -17.93 22.69 3.58
C ASP A 195 -18.70 21.37 3.72
N THR A 196 -18.20 20.25 3.18
CA THR A 196 -18.84 18.94 3.37
C THR A 196 -18.20 18.20 4.54
N LYS A 197 -19.04 17.78 5.49
CA LYS A 197 -18.62 17.02 6.67
C LYS A 197 -18.56 15.51 6.42
N PHE A 198 -19.36 15.03 5.47
CA PHE A 198 -19.45 13.63 5.08
C PHE A 198 -19.31 13.50 3.57
N PRO A 199 -18.99 12.30 3.04
CA PRO A 199 -18.88 12.07 1.60
C PRO A 199 -20.15 12.44 0.82
N TYR A 200 -21.31 12.49 1.46
CA TYR A 200 -22.60 12.81 0.82
C TYR A 200 -23.14 14.21 1.17
N GLY A 201 -22.38 15.05 1.87
CA GLY A 201 -22.73 16.43 2.21
C GLY A 201 -22.47 16.83 3.66
N SER A 202 -23.03 17.95 4.10
CA SER A 202 -22.79 18.53 5.43
C SER A 202 -23.62 17.92 6.57
N ALA A 203 -24.78 17.34 6.24
CA ALA A 203 -25.67 16.73 7.23
C ALA A 203 -25.48 15.21 7.26
N GLU A 204 -25.37 14.65 8.47
CA GLU A 204 -25.28 13.21 8.69
C GLU A 204 -26.53 12.51 8.11
N LEU A 205 -26.31 11.40 7.42
CA LEU A 205 -27.36 10.55 6.93
C LEU A 205 -27.29 9.22 7.67
N ALA A 206 -28.34 8.92 8.43
CA ALA A 206 -28.42 7.69 9.21
C ALA A 206 -28.17 6.47 8.33
N ASP A 207 -27.25 5.62 8.80
CA ASP A 207 -26.86 4.35 8.17
C ASP A 207 -26.40 4.51 6.71
N ALA A 208 -25.89 5.69 6.34
CA ALA A 208 -25.31 5.92 5.03
C ALA A 208 -23.96 5.23 4.84
N CYS A 209 -23.19 5.09 5.92
CA CYS A 209 -21.86 4.48 5.96
C CYS A 209 -21.79 3.36 6.99
N VAL A 210 -20.78 2.49 6.86
CA VAL A 210 -20.55 1.35 7.75
C VAL A 210 -19.89 1.83 9.04
N THR A 211 -20.69 2.22 10.04
CA THR A 211 -20.17 2.76 11.31
C THR A 211 -20.54 1.93 12.54
N LYS A 212 -21.38 0.89 12.37
CA LYS A 212 -21.95 0.10 13.48
C LYS A 212 -21.78 -1.41 13.31
N ALA A 213 -21.17 -1.86 12.22
CA ALA A 213 -20.87 -3.27 11.99
C ALA A 213 -19.77 -3.74 12.95
N SER A 214 -19.84 -4.99 13.42
CA SER A 214 -18.84 -5.54 14.35
C SER A 214 -17.45 -5.74 13.74
N GLU A 215 -17.35 -5.72 12.42
CA GLU A 215 -16.15 -5.88 11.60
C GLU A 215 -16.39 -5.18 10.26
N PRO A 216 -15.33 -4.80 9.51
CA PRO A 216 -15.47 -4.30 8.15
C PRO A 216 -16.30 -5.26 7.29
N VAL A 217 -17.05 -4.70 6.34
CA VAL A 217 -17.94 -5.43 5.43
C VAL A 217 -17.45 -5.30 4.00
N ASP A 218 -18.18 -5.85 3.03
CA ASP A 218 -17.80 -5.72 1.62
C ASP A 218 -17.74 -4.24 1.22
N VAL A 219 -16.67 -3.86 0.49
CA VAL A 219 -16.53 -2.50 -0.04
C VAL A 219 -17.71 -2.14 -0.94
N ALA A 220 -18.07 -0.87 -0.96
CA ALA A 220 -19.20 -0.29 -1.69
C ALA A 220 -20.55 -0.98 -1.41
N SER A 221 -20.71 -1.65 -0.28
CA SER A 221 -21.98 -2.29 0.11
C SER A 221 -23.02 -1.30 0.60
N PHE A 222 -22.60 -0.09 1.00
CA PHE A 222 -23.46 1.01 1.42
C PHE A 222 -23.50 2.08 0.33
N ASP A 223 -24.52 2.04 -0.52
CA ASP A 223 -24.64 2.85 -1.73
C ASP A 223 -24.73 4.37 -1.49
N LYS A 224 -24.99 4.78 -0.25
CA LYS A 224 -25.06 6.18 0.18
C LYS A 224 -23.75 6.71 0.75
N CYS A 225 -22.76 5.85 1.03
CA CYS A 225 -21.48 6.27 1.61
C CYS A 225 -20.53 6.82 0.53
N ARG A 226 -20.97 7.86 -0.19
CA ARG A 226 -20.24 8.43 -1.34
C ARG A 226 -20.77 9.80 -1.72
N GLY A 227 -20.05 10.46 -2.63
CA GLY A 227 -20.52 11.66 -3.30
C GLY A 227 -21.87 11.49 -3.98
N LYS A 228 -22.56 12.61 -4.21
CA LYS A 228 -23.84 12.63 -4.94
C LYS A 228 -23.70 13.02 -6.41
N THR A 229 -22.52 13.51 -6.80
CA THR A 229 -22.24 14.02 -8.13
C THR A 229 -20.90 13.51 -8.62
N ALA A 230 -20.79 13.27 -9.93
CA ALA A 230 -19.53 12.93 -10.56
C ALA A 230 -18.45 14.00 -10.33
N PRO A 231 -17.17 13.61 -10.17
CA PRO A 231 -16.69 12.22 -10.14
C PRO A 231 -16.85 11.51 -8.78
N PHE A 232 -17.18 12.25 -7.72
CA PHE A 232 -17.15 11.75 -6.34
C PHE A 232 -18.24 10.72 -6.00
N ASP A 233 -19.29 10.65 -6.81
CA ASP A 233 -20.31 9.59 -6.77
C ASP A 233 -19.77 8.18 -7.10
N GLN A 234 -18.50 8.07 -7.47
CA GLN A 234 -17.82 6.79 -7.67
C GLN A 234 -16.90 6.42 -6.50
N ILE A 235 -16.69 7.29 -5.51
CA ILE A 235 -15.77 7.06 -4.40
C ILE A 235 -16.57 6.68 -3.16
N TYR A 236 -16.43 5.42 -2.74
CA TYR A 236 -17.16 4.83 -1.63
C TYR A 236 -16.31 4.76 -0.38
N ASP A 237 -17.00 4.66 0.76
CA ASP A 237 -16.44 4.24 2.05
C ASP A 237 -15.31 5.14 2.56
N MET A 238 -15.30 6.41 2.17
CA MET A 238 -14.35 7.40 2.71
C MET A 238 -14.63 7.71 4.21
N VAL A 239 -15.74 7.21 4.76
CA VAL A 239 -16.07 7.31 6.19
C VAL A 239 -16.56 5.96 6.69
N GLY A 240 -15.98 5.47 7.79
CA GLY A 240 -16.27 4.17 8.37
C GLY A 240 -15.71 3.01 7.55
N ASN A 241 -16.29 1.82 7.72
CA ASN A 241 -15.82 0.54 7.24
C ASN A 241 -14.42 0.19 7.80
N ALA A 242 -13.35 0.76 7.25
CA ALA A 242 -12.00 0.66 7.78
C ALA A 242 -11.29 2.03 7.69
N GLY A 243 -10.47 2.34 8.69
CA GLY A 243 -9.64 3.55 8.66
C GLY A 243 -8.57 3.41 7.58
N GLU A 244 -8.12 4.50 6.99
CA GLU A 244 -7.24 4.44 5.81
C GLU A 244 -5.90 5.11 6.04
N TRP A 245 -4.81 4.37 5.84
CA TRP A 245 -3.47 4.95 5.77
C TRP A 245 -3.36 6.01 4.66
N GLU A 246 -2.82 7.18 5.03
CA GLU A 246 -2.46 8.25 4.11
C GLU A 246 -0.92 8.40 4.05
N ASP A 247 -0.40 8.83 2.90
CA ASP A 247 1.01 9.25 2.75
C ASP A 247 1.22 10.65 3.35
N ALA A 248 1.04 10.72 4.67
CA ALA A 248 1.24 11.92 5.49
C ALA A 248 1.87 11.47 6.81
N CYS A 249 3.21 11.46 6.87
CA CYS A 249 3.96 10.93 7.99
C CYS A 249 4.87 12.00 8.62
N SER A 250 5.03 11.95 9.95
CA SER A 250 5.91 12.85 10.72
C SER A 250 7.38 12.76 10.28
N ALA A 251 7.77 11.64 9.67
CA ALA A 251 9.10 11.41 9.10
C ALA A 251 9.50 12.46 8.05
N TYR A 252 8.53 13.03 7.33
CA TYR A 252 8.77 14.00 6.27
C TYR A 252 9.09 15.40 6.79
N GLU A 253 8.70 15.70 8.04
CA GLU A 253 8.79 17.06 8.60
C GLU A 253 10.12 17.37 9.28
N GLY A 254 10.98 16.36 9.47
CA GLY A 254 12.30 16.52 10.05
C GLY A 254 12.27 16.91 11.54
N THR A 255 12.67 15.95 12.39
CA THR A 255 13.05 16.08 13.82
C THR A 255 11.95 15.81 14.87
N GLY A 256 11.91 14.57 15.33
CA GLY A 256 11.25 14.12 16.57
C GLY A 256 11.65 12.67 16.88
N PRO A 257 11.59 12.21 18.15
CA PRO A 257 11.97 10.84 18.52
C PRO A 257 11.05 9.76 17.92
N ASP A 258 9.85 10.14 17.46
CA ASP A 258 8.86 9.27 16.80
C ASP A 258 8.82 9.53 15.29
N THR A 259 9.85 9.07 14.58
CA THR A 259 10.05 9.32 13.13
C THR A 259 9.19 8.46 12.22
N ARG A 260 8.07 7.89 12.69
CA ARG A 260 7.27 6.91 11.94
C ARG A 260 5.77 7.01 12.19
N VAL A 261 5.26 8.14 12.64
CA VAL A 261 3.81 8.29 12.85
C VAL A 261 3.20 8.76 11.54
N CYS A 262 2.14 8.09 11.09
CA CYS A 262 1.43 8.41 9.85
C CYS A 262 -0.06 8.61 10.13
N LYS A 263 -0.71 9.37 9.25
CA LYS A 263 -2.14 9.66 9.32
C LYS A 263 -2.99 8.48 8.89
N VAL A 264 -4.06 8.26 9.64
CA VAL A 264 -5.16 7.33 9.38
C VAL A 264 -6.44 8.13 9.29
N ARG A 265 -7.23 7.93 8.23
CA ARG A 265 -8.34 8.81 7.85
C ARG A 265 -9.68 8.07 7.82
N GLY A 266 -10.78 8.82 7.92
CA GLY A 266 -12.17 8.35 7.67
C GLY A 266 -12.78 7.50 8.77
N GLY A 267 -11.98 7.02 9.72
CA GLY A 267 -12.44 6.21 10.83
C GLY A 267 -12.86 4.80 10.42
N TRP A 268 -13.34 4.00 11.38
CA TRP A 268 -13.61 2.57 11.20
C TRP A 268 -14.84 2.10 11.97
N THR A 269 -15.35 0.92 11.60
CA THR A 269 -16.46 0.28 12.31
C THR A 269 -15.95 -0.56 13.50
N PRO A 270 -16.65 -0.64 14.64
CA PRO A 270 -17.89 0.06 15.02
C PRO A 270 -17.65 1.36 15.79
N ASN A 271 -17.56 2.51 15.09
CA ASN A 271 -17.59 3.83 15.72
C ASN A 271 -18.60 4.75 15.02
N THR A 272 -19.39 5.52 15.78
CA THR A 272 -20.41 6.44 15.24
C THR A 272 -19.96 7.89 15.26
N GLY A 273 -20.60 8.73 14.45
CA GLY A 273 -20.31 10.16 14.40
C GLY A 273 -19.10 10.50 13.53
N GLN A 274 -18.67 9.56 12.69
CA GLN A 274 -17.45 9.66 11.92
C GLN A 274 -17.59 10.54 10.68
N THR A 275 -16.52 11.23 10.29
CA THR A 275 -16.55 12.33 9.29
C THR A 275 -15.34 12.32 8.37
N CYS A 276 -15.35 13.17 7.34
CA CYS A 276 -14.15 13.43 6.51
C CYS A 276 -13.01 14.11 7.29
N ASP A 277 -13.33 14.72 8.43
CA ASP A 277 -12.36 15.39 9.29
C ASP A 277 -11.80 14.44 10.36
N ASP A 278 -12.27 13.19 10.40
CA ASP A 278 -11.79 12.21 11.35
C ASP A 278 -10.39 11.77 11.00
N GLU A 279 -9.56 11.76 12.03
CA GLU A 279 -8.15 11.47 11.93
C GLU A 279 -7.66 10.75 13.17
N HIS A 280 -6.76 9.82 12.92
CA HIS A 280 -5.98 9.13 13.91
C HIS A 280 -4.53 9.06 13.48
N GLU A 281 -3.64 9.05 14.46
CA GLU A 281 -2.20 8.89 14.25
C GLU A 281 -1.80 7.49 14.70
N SER A 282 -0.97 6.80 13.91
CA SER A 282 -0.45 5.50 14.29
C SER A 282 0.96 5.31 13.75
N SER A 283 1.76 4.46 14.41
CA SER A 283 3.08 4.15 13.92
C SER A 283 2.99 3.36 12.61
N ALA A 284 3.95 3.57 11.70
CA ALA A 284 3.95 3.00 10.36
C ALA A 284 4.09 1.46 10.35
N ASP A 285 4.41 0.85 11.51
CA ASP A 285 4.47 -0.59 11.76
C ASP A 285 3.25 -1.13 12.52
N PHE A 286 2.28 -0.28 12.85
CA PHE A 286 1.02 -0.68 13.47
C PHE A 286 0.09 -1.28 12.41
N ALA A 287 -0.62 -2.34 12.77
CA ALA A 287 -1.66 -2.94 11.94
C ALA A 287 -2.84 -3.34 12.83
N ALA A 288 -4.05 -3.21 12.30
CA ALA A 288 -5.27 -3.57 13.02
C ALA A 288 -6.35 -4.11 12.07
N GLY A 289 -7.28 -4.89 12.62
CA GLY A 289 -8.36 -5.57 11.88
C GLY A 289 -9.44 -4.64 11.32
N ASP A 290 -9.27 -3.35 11.48
CA ASP A 290 -10.13 -2.26 11.05
C ASP A 290 -9.33 -1.12 10.38
N LEU A 291 -8.06 -1.37 10.06
CA LEU A 291 -7.14 -0.45 9.42
C LEU A 291 -6.73 -0.95 8.04
N SER A 292 -7.11 -0.20 7.02
CA SER A 292 -6.93 -0.46 5.58
C SER A 292 -6.27 0.73 4.88
N PHE A 293 -6.44 0.84 3.56
CA PHE A 293 -5.86 1.87 2.74
C PHE A 293 -6.50 1.91 1.34
N ARG A 294 -6.24 3.01 0.63
CA ARG A 294 -6.53 3.15 -0.80
C ARG A 294 -5.39 3.86 -1.52
N CYS A 295 -5.26 3.63 -2.82
CA CYS A 295 -4.16 4.19 -3.61
C CYS A 295 -4.60 5.36 -4.50
N CYS A 296 -3.63 6.21 -4.86
CA CYS A 296 -3.74 7.33 -5.78
C CYS A 296 -2.67 7.29 -6.89
N VAL A 297 -2.89 8.06 -7.96
CA VAL A 297 -1.98 8.27 -9.08
C VAL A 297 -2.06 9.74 -9.50
N ASP A 298 -0.92 10.39 -9.71
CA ASP A 298 -0.87 11.75 -10.28
C ASP A 298 -0.93 11.71 -11.80
N LEU A 299 -1.50 12.74 -12.42
CA LEU A 299 -1.67 12.86 -13.88
C LEU A 299 -0.94 14.06 -14.47
#